data_AF-A0A8E2RQG7-F1
#
_entry.id   AF-A0A8E2RQG7-F1
#
_cell.length_a   1.000
_cell.length_b   1.000
_cell.length_c   1.000
_cell.angle_alpha   90.00
_cell.angle_beta   90.00
_cell.angle_gamma   90.00
#
_symmetry.space_group_name_H-M   'P 1'
#
loop_
_entity.id
_entity.type
_entity.pdbx_description
1 polymer ?
#
loop_
_entity_poly.entity_id
_entity_poly.type
_entity_poly.pdbx_seq_one_letter_code
_entity_poly.pdbx_strand_id
1 'polypeptide(L)'
;MGRDRELGELIEETARKGSKADRQAISDGEYFFSLLLSRDSTKLKDLIEKRHANIRCAWPEFENFISYLGTIETKICWRRGIQIEIDHPLVPMELMPVKPLDHYDDVYDFLKPGWVPPPQGLIGRVSRWFKT
;
A
#
# COMPACT_ATOMS: atom_id res chain seq x y z
N MET A 1 2.05 0.53 13.42
CA MET A 1 2.74 1.37 12.41
C MET A 1 2.61 2.83 12.85
N GLY A 2 3.63 3.40 13.48
CA GLY A 2 3.55 4.69 14.20
C GLY A 2 3.55 5.95 13.32
N ARG A 3 2.56 6.10 12.42
CA ARG A 3 2.42 7.26 11.51
C ARG A 3 1.13 8.04 11.75
N ASP A 4 0.67 8.09 12.99
CA ASP A 4 -0.58 8.80 13.34
C ASP A 4 -0.32 10.30 13.50
N ARG A 5 0.87 10.67 13.97
CA ARG A 5 1.31 12.07 14.02
C ARG A 5 1.37 12.71 12.63
N GLU A 6 2.01 12.03 11.67
CA GLU A 6 2.09 12.48 10.28
C GLU A 6 0.70 12.62 9.65
N LEU A 7 -0.22 11.72 10.01
CA LEU A 7 -1.60 11.77 9.53
C LEU A 7 -2.35 12.99 10.12
N GLY A 8 -2.14 13.28 11.41
CA GLY A 8 -2.66 14.49 12.05
C GLY A 8 -2.12 15.78 11.41
N GLU A 9 -0.80 15.86 11.19
CA GLU A 9 -0.15 16.99 10.53
C GLU A 9 -0.70 17.22 9.11
N LEU A 10 -0.91 16.13 8.34
CA LEU A 10 -1.53 16.18 7.01
C LEU A 10 -2.97 16.75 7.08
N ILE A 11 -3.78 16.28 8.03
CA ILE A 11 -5.16 16.75 8.21
C ILE A 11 -5.18 18.24 8.57
N GLU A 12 -4.33 18.68 9.50
CA GLU A 12 -4.23 20.08 9.90
C GLU A 12 -3.79 20.99 8.74
N GLU A 13 -2.78 20.56 7.97
CA GLU A 13 -2.33 21.31 6.81
C GLU A 13 -3.43 21.41 5.73
N THR A 14 -4.14 20.31 5.49
CA THR A 14 -5.24 20.25 4.52
C THR A 14 -6.41 21.12 4.97
N ALA A 15 -6.74 21.13 6.26
CA ALA A 15 -7.78 22.00 6.82
C ALA A 15 -7.45 23.50 6.59
N ARG A 16 -6.17 23.86 6.62
CA ARG A 16 -5.71 25.24 6.43
C ARG A 16 -5.60 25.65 4.95
N LYS A 17 -5.03 24.79 4.10
CA LYS A 17 -4.56 25.14 2.75
C LYS A 17 -5.09 24.23 1.63
N GLY A 18 -5.84 23.18 1.97
CA GLY A 18 -6.41 22.25 1.01
C GLY A 18 -7.47 22.87 0.10
N SER A 19 -7.96 22.07 -0.84
CA SER A 19 -9.05 22.51 -1.72
C SER A 19 -10.29 22.86 -0.89
N LYS A 20 -11.23 23.63 -1.47
CA LYS A 20 -12.51 23.92 -0.80
C LYS A 20 -13.25 22.62 -0.46
N ALA A 21 -13.22 21.63 -1.35
CA ALA A 21 -13.87 20.34 -1.14
C ALA A 21 -13.22 19.55 0.00
N ASP A 22 -11.88 19.50 0.07
CA ASP A 22 -11.18 18.78 1.14
C ASP A 22 -11.42 19.43 2.50
N ARG A 23 -11.33 20.76 2.57
CA ARG A 23 -11.62 21.50 3.81
C ARG A 23 -13.05 21.28 4.31
N GLN A 24 -14.01 21.25 3.38
CA GLN A 24 -15.40 20.93 3.70
C GLN A 24 -15.54 19.48 4.20
N ALA A 25 -14.94 18.51 3.51
CA ALA A 25 -14.96 17.11 3.93
C ALA A 25 -14.32 16.90 5.32
N ILE A 26 -13.27 17.65 5.66
CA ILE A 26 -12.68 17.63 7.01
C ILE A 26 -13.68 18.16 8.04
N SER A 27 -14.33 19.29 7.76
CA SER A 27 -15.34 19.89 8.64
C SER A 27 -16.54 18.96 8.85
N ASP A 28 -16.95 18.24 7.81
CA ASP A 28 -18.10 17.33 7.85
C ASP A 28 -17.76 15.96 8.48
N GLY A 29 -16.48 15.72 8.79
CA GLY A 29 -16.01 14.45 9.33
C GLY A 29 -16.10 13.31 8.31
N GLU A 30 -15.95 13.63 7.02
CA GLU A 30 -16.00 12.70 5.88
C GLU A 30 -14.67 12.59 5.15
N TYR A 31 -13.64 13.31 5.59
CA TYR A 31 -12.33 13.25 4.96
C TYR A 31 -11.65 11.89 5.24
N PHE A 32 -11.21 11.21 4.18
CA PHE A 32 -10.65 9.85 4.26
C PHE A 32 -9.56 9.71 5.33
N PHE A 33 -8.60 10.63 5.37
CA PHE A 33 -7.50 10.54 6.32
C PHE A 33 -7.94 10.83 7.77
N SER A 34 -8.96 11.66 7.97
CA SER A 34 -9.58 11.86 9.29
C SER A 34 -10.27 10.58 9.77
N LEU A 35 -11.01 9.91 8.88
CA LEU A 35 -11.64 8.63 9.17
C LEU A 35 -10.62 7.50 9.39
N LEU A 36 -9.50 7.53 8.67
CA LEU A 36 -8.40 6.59 8.84
C LEU A 36 -7.73 6.76 10.21
N LEU A 37 -7.55 8.00 10.67
CA LEU A 37 -6.99 8.33 11.97
C LEU A 37 -7.94 7.91 13.11
N SER A 38 -9.25 8.16 12.97
CA SER A 38 -10.26 7.73 13.95
C SER A 38 -10.57 6.24 13.89
N ARG A 39 -10.11 5.55 12.84
CA ARG A 39 -10.37 4.13 12.55
C ARG A 39 -11.86 3.79 12.40
N ASP A 40 -12.67 4.74 11.92
CA ASP A 40 -14.11 4.56 11.70
C ASP A 40 -14.34 3.68 10.46
N SER A 41 -14.38 2.36 10.66
CA SER A 41 -14.50 1.38 9.58
C SER A 41 -15.81 1.51 8.80
N THR A 42 -16.91 1.88 9.46
CA THR A 42 -18.22 2.05 8.82
C THR A 42 -18.20 3.22 7.86
N LYS A 43 -17.72 4.40 8.30
CA LYS A 43 -17.63 5.56 7.43
C LYS A 43 -16.56 5.40 6.34
N LEU A 44 -15.45 4.72 6.63
CA LEU A 44 -14.45 4.39 5.62
C LEU A 44 -15.05 3.52 4.51
N LYS A 45 -15.77 2.45 4.89
CA LYS A 45 -16.46 1.59 3.94
C LYS A 45 -17.44 2.40 3.09
N ASP A 46 -18.32 3.16 3.73
CA ASP A 46 -19.34 3.95 3.04
C ASP A 46 -18.74 4.97 2.07
N LEU A 47 -17.71 5.71 2.51
CA LEU A 47 -17.01 6.69 1.68
C LEU A 47 -16.39 6.04 0.45
N ILE A 48 -15.70 4.92 0.64
CA ILE A 48 -15.03 4.22 -0.45
C ILE A 48 -16.06 3.64 -1.41
N GLU A 49 -16.98 2.82 -0.93
CA GLU A 49 -17.93 2.06 -1.76
C GLU A 49 -18.90 2.96 -2.52
N LYS A 50 -19.46 3.99 -1.85
CA LYS A 50 -20.50 4.83 -2.44
C LYS A 50 -19.93 6.00 -3.25
N ARG A 51 -18.73 6.46 -2.92
CA ARG A 51 -18.16 7.68 -3.54
C ARG A 51 -16.85 7.41 -4.23
N HIS A 52 -15.78 7.08 -3.50
CA HIS A 52 -14.43 7.11 -4.05
C HIS A 52 -14.17 6.01 -5.09
N ALA A 53 -14.83 4.85 -4.96
CA ALA A 53 -14.75 3.77 -5.94
C ALA A 53 -15.36 4.16 -7.29
N ASN A 54 -16.25 5.15 -7.32
CA ASN A 54 -16.95 5.63 -8.50
C ASN A 54 -16.32 6.89 -9.12
N ILE A 55 -15.24 7.42 -8.52
CA ILE A 55 -14.53 8.58 -9.05
C ILE A 55 -13.73 8.16 -10.28
N ARG A 56 -13.91 8.90 -11.38
CA ARG A 56 -13.15 8.68 -12.61
C ARG A 56 -11.66 8.90 -12.38
N CYS A 57 -10.86 7.94 -12.82
CA CYS A 57 -9.41 8.03 -12.84
C CYS A 57 -8.97 9.10 -13.85
N ALA A 58 -7.86 9.78 -13.55
CA ALA A 58 -7.21 10.69 -14.50
C ALA A 58 -6.67 9.96 -15.75
N TRP A 59 -6.53 8.64 -15.68
CA TRP A 59 -6.13 7.75 -16.77
C TRP A 59 -7.27 6.77 -17.06
N PRO A 60 -8.18 7.12 -17.99
CA PRO A 60 -9.39 6.33 -18.27
C PRO A 60 -9.10 4.88 -18.66
N GLU A 61 -7.91 4.59 -19.19
CA GLU A 61 -7.48 3.24 -19.58
C GLU A 61 -7.49 2.28 -18.39
N PHE A 62 -7.23 2.76 -17.16
CA PHE A 62 -7.28 1.94 -15.96
C PHE A 62 -8.70 1.62 -15.50
N GLU A 63 -9.72 2.43 -15.84
CA GLU A 63 -11.09 2.26 -15.34
C GLU A 63 -11.75 0.96 -15.82
N ASN A 64 -11.27 0.37 -16.92
CA ASN A 64 -11.74 -0.93 -17.39
C ASN A 64 -11.24 -2.11 -16.54
N PHE A 65 -10.24 -1.87 -15.68
CA PHE A 65 -9.55 -2.92 -14.94
C PHE A 65 -9.66 -2.75 -13.44
N ILE A 66 -9.61 -1.50 -12.95
CA ILE A 66 -9.55 -1.24 -11.51
C ILE A 66 -10.07 0.16 -11.17
N SER A 67 -10.83 0.26 -10.08
CA SER A 67 -11.14 1.53 -9.45
C SER A 67 -9.91 1.98 -8.67
N TYR A 68 -9.09 2.81 -9.30
CA TYR A 68 -7.78 3.19 -8.79
C TYR A 68 -7.84 3.76 -7.36
N LEU A 69 -8.70 4.76 -7.14
CA LEU A 69 -8.81 5.41 -5.83
C LEU A 69 -9.39 4.46 -4.78
N GLY A 70 -10.52 3.83 -5.07
CA GLY A 70 -11.19 2.92 -4.14
C GLY A 70 -10.30 1.74 -3.74
N THR A 71 -9.56 1.17 -4.68
CA THR A 71 -8.61 0.07 -4.42
C THR A 71 -7.47 0.51 -3.50
N ILE A 72 -6.84 1.67 -3.79
CA ILE A 72 -5.69 2.14 -3.01
C ILE A 72 -6.10 2.51 -1.58
N GLU A 73 -7.23 3.19 -1.40
CA GLU A 73 -7.75 3.53 -0.08
C GLU A 73 -8.13 2.30 0.73
N THR A 74 -8.77 1.31 0.10
CA THR A 74 -9.05 0.01 0.74
C THR A 74 -7.75 -0.67 1.17
N LYS A 75 -6.72 -0.68 0.32
CA LYS A 75 -5.42 -1.28 0.66
C LYS A 75 -4.73 -0.55 1.81
N ILE A 76 -4.87 0.77 1.89
CA ILE A 76 -4.35 1.58 3.01
C ILE A 76 -5.06 1.19 4.32
N CYS A 77 -6.39 1.02 4.29
CA CYS A 77 -7.15 0.55 5.45
C CYS A 77 -6.64 -0.81 5.93
N TRP A 78 -6.47 -1.77 5.02
CA TRP A 78 -5.94 -3.09 5.34
C TRP A 78 -4.51 -3.06 5.90
N ARG A 79 -3.61 -2.26 5.32
CA ARG A 79 -2.25 -2.06 5.86
C ARG A 79 -2.26 -1.42 7.25
N ARG A 80 -3.32 -0.71 7.62
CA ARG A 80 -3.57 -0.12 8.95
C ARG A 80 -4.35 -1.05 9.88
N GLY A 81 -4.60 -2.30 9.48
CA GLY A 81 -5.35 -3.29 10.25
C GLY A 81 -6.85 -2.99 10.35
N ILE A 82 -7.40 -2.22 9.39
CA ILE A 82 -8.83 -1.94 9.26
C ILE A 82 -9.32 -2.74 8.05
N GLN A 83 -9.82 -3.95 8.32
CA GLN A 83 -10.26 -4.89 7.29
C GLN A 83 -11.71 -4.60 6.89
N ILE A 84 -11.88 -3.68 5.95
CA ILE A 84 -13.17 -3.37 5.31
C ILE A 84 -13.32 -4.16 4.02
N GLU A 85 -14.53 -4.67 3.79
CA GLU A 85 -14.95 -5.34 2.56
C GLU A 85 -15.75 -4.35 1.72
N ILE A 86 -15.31 -4.14 0.47
CA ILE A 86 -15.95 -3.23 -0.49
C ILE A 86 -16.70 -4.04 -1.53
N ASP A 87 -17.99 -3.78 -1.68
CA ASP A 87 -18.82 -4.34 -2.75
C ASP A 87 -18.77 -3.43 -3.98
N HIS A 88 -17.74 -3.62 -4.81
CA HIS A 88 -17.61 -2.88 -6.07
C HIS A 88 -16.90 -3.74 -7.12
N PRO A 89 -17.43 -3.86 -8.36
CA PRO A 89 -16.90 -4.79 -9.37
C PRO A 89 -15.46 -4.50 -9.80
N LEU A 90 -14.99 -3.27 -9.60
CA LEU A 90 -13.62 -2.84 -9.92
C LEU A 90 -12.72 -2.67 -8.68
N VAL A 91 -13.15 -3.12 -7.49
CA VAL A 91 -12.30 -3.17 -6.29
C VAL A 91 -11.96 -4.63 -6.00
N PRO A 92 -10.82 -5.15 -6.47
CA PRO A 92 -10.44 -6.54 -6.31
C PRO A 92 -10.01 -6.82 -4.86
N MET A 93 -10.93 -7.40 -4.08
CA MET A 93 -10.70 -7.70 -2.65
C MET A 93 -9.56 -8.69 -2.42
N GLU A 94 -9.25 -9.54 -3.40
CA GLU A 94 -8.11 -10.46 -3.39
C GLU A 94 -6.76 -9.74 -3.24
N LEU A 95 -6.66 -8.46 -3.60
CA LEU A 95 -5.44 -7.67 -3.44
C LEU A 95 -5.27 -7.09 -2.02
N MET A 96 -6.31 -7.10 -1.19
CA MET A 96 -6.31 -6.41 0.10
C MET A 96 -5.51 -7.12 1.19
N PRO A 97 -5.61 -8.45 1.37
CA PRO A 97 -4.78 -9.19 2.31
C PRO A 97 -3.28 -8.85 2.15
N VAL A 98 -2.59 -8.74 3.29
CA VAL A 98 -1.12 -8.66 3.34
C VAL A 98 -0.67 -9.92 4.03
N LYS A 99 -0.34 -10.93 3.24
CA LYS A 99 0.17 -12.22 3.73
C LYS A 99 1.60 -12.41 3.24
N PRO A 100 2.53 -12.86 4.09
CA PRO A 100 3.81 -13.39 3.62
C PRO A 100 3.57 -14.54 2.62
N LEU A 101 4.54 -14.82 1.77
CA LEU A 101 4.53 -16.06 1.02
C LEU A 101 4.69 -17.24 1.98
N ASP A 102 4.04 -18.37 1.68
CA ASP A 102 4.17 -19.60 2.48
C ASP A 102 5.63 -20.11 2.49
N HIS A 103 6.36 -19.85 1.40
CA HIS A 103 7.76 -20.20 1.23
C HIS A 103 8.49 -19.13 0.41
N TYR A 104 9.75 -18.89 0.74
CA TYR A 104 10.68 -18.13 -0.09
C TYR A 104 11.73 -19.10 -0.62
N ASP A 105 11.86 -19.18 -1.95
CA ASP A 105 12.93 -19.97 -2.54
C ASP A 105 14.28 -19.32 -2.24
N ASP A 106 15.20 -20.08 -1.62
CA ASP A 106 16.59 -19.65 -1.41
C ASP A 106 17.38 -19.74 -2.73
N VAL A 107 17.04 -18.86 -3.68
CA VAL A 107 17.59 -18.86 -5.05
C VAL A 107 19.06 -18.45 -5.13
N TYR A 108 19.61 -17.86 -4.08
CA TYR A 108 20.99 -17.42 -4.08
C TYR A 108 21.90 -18.41 -3.34
N ASP A 109 23.01 -18.79 -3.98
CA ASP A 109 23.98 -19.71 -3.38
C ASP A 109 24.51 -19.24 -2.03
N PHE A 110 24.61 -17.92 -1.80
CA PHE A 110 25.08 -17.35 -0.54
C PHE A 110 24.10 -17.47 0.63
N LEU A 111 22.84 -17.85 0.36
CA LEU A 111 21.85 -18.16 1.39
C LEU A 111 21.93 -19.64 1.83
N LYS A 112 22.63 -20.49 1.07
CA LYS A 112 22.76 -21.92 1.38
C LYS A 112 23.60 -22.14 2.64
N PRO A 113 23.19 -23.02 3.56
CA PRO A 113 23.99 -23.38 4.73
C PRO A 113 25.41 -23.82 4.33
N GLY A 114 26.42 -23.23 4.97
CA GLY A 114 27.83 -23.56 4.71
C GLY A 114 28.43 -22.92 3.46
N TRP A 115 27.74 -22.00 2.79
CA TRP A 115 28.35 -21.24 1.71
C TRP A 115 29.50 -20.37 2.22
N VAL A 116 30.60 -20.37 1.48
CA VAL A 116 31.77 -19.52 1.74
C VAL A 116 32.01 -18.68 0.48
N PRO A 117 32.24 -17.37 0.61
CA PRO A 117 32.51 -16.53 -0.55
C PRO A 117 33.75 -17.02 -1.30
N PRO A 118 33.74 -17.00 -2.65
CA PRO A 118 34.93 -17.35 -3.40
C PRO A 118 36.07 -16.38 -3.04
N PRO A 119 37.33 -16.84 -3.03
CA PRO A 119 38.46 -15.98 -2.72
C PRO A 119 38.45 -14.74 -3.63
N GLN A 120 38.64 -13.56 -3.04
CA GLN A 120 38.65 -12.29 -3.77
C GLN A 120 40.09 -11.85 -4.10
N GLY A 121 40.24 -10.88 -5.01
CA GLY A 121 41.55 -10.34 -5.40
C GLY A 121 42.34 -11.20 -6.40
N LEU A 122 43.64 -10.91 -6.55
CA LEU A 122 44.51 -11.52 -7.57
C LEU A 122 44.60 -13.05 -7.41
N ILE A 123 44.72 -13.55 -6.17
CA ILE A 123 44.79 -14.98 -5.85
C ILE A 123 43.47 -15.70 -6.21
N GLY A 124 42.33 -15.02 -6.03
CA GLY A 124 41.00 -15.53 -6.37
C GLY A 124 40.67 -15.54 -7.86
N ARG A 125 41.38 -14.74 -8.67
CA ARG A 125 41.27 -14.75 -10.13
C ARG A 125 42.05 -15.91 -10.74
N VAL A 126 43.27 -16.14 -10.25
CA VAL A 126 44.16 -17.21 -10.74
C VAL A 126 43.59 -18.59 -10.43
N SER A 127 43.04 -18.81 -9.23
CA SER A 127 42.45 -20.10 -8.84
C SER A 127 41.22 -20.53 -9.64
N ARG A 128 40.49 -19.60 -10.28
CA ARG A 128 39.34 -19.91 -11.16
C ARG A 128 39.75 -20.46 -12.53
N TRP A 129 40.94 -20.12 -13.03
CA TRP A 129 41.43 -20.63 -14.31
C TRP A 129 41.87 -22.10 -14.25
N PHE A 130 42.22 -22.62 -13.07
CA PHE A 130 42.67 -24.01 -12.89
C PHE A 130 41.56 -25.00 -12.51
N LYS A 131 40.31 -24.54 -12.38
CA LYS A 131 39.14 -25.36 -12.00
C LYS A 131 38.18 -25.67 -13.17
N THR A 132 38.60 -25.41 -14.41
CA THR A 132 37.89 -25.84 -15.64
C THR A 132 38.58 -27.08 -16.18
#